data_AF-A0A8X6MBP2-F1
#
_entry.id   AF-A0A8X6MBP2-F1
#
_cell.length_a   1.000
_cell.length_b   1.000
_cell.length_c   1.000
_cell.angle_alpha   90.00
_cell.angle_beta   90.00
_cell.angle_gamma   90.00
#
_symmetry.space_group_name_H-M   'P 1'
#
loop_
_entity.id
_entity.type
_entity.pdbx_description
1 polymer ?
#
loop_
_entity_poly.entity_id
_entity_poly.type
_entity_poly.pdbx_seq_one_letter_code
_entity_poly.pdbx_strand_id
1 'polypeptide(L)'
;MDSGTYAGGGTALLVRSSLPHHVTPLQTTAIEGTSITVERRNKASITIASVYKSPSKPLEKSDLQNLFANRRDVLVIGDLNAKHHTWNPNGGNRQVTIAYEYSKNNNLKICAPNQPTRVTHRTKNAIIDICISKGIDRITSESIPALSSDHNPVLFTIDIDDIQKRNIDALQFTNWDKFQSQLKHLLPGNPKIFTTQLKISTINTIQQSRLQVEQK
;
A
#
# COMPACT_ATOMS: atom_id res chain seq x y z
N MET A 1 19.15 -21.50 -16.76
CA MET A 1 19.01 -20.06 -16.48
C MET A 1 17.84 -19.59 -17.29
N ASP A 2 16.76 -19.21 -16.63
CA ASP A 2 15.53 -18.76 -17.29
C ASP A 2 15.16 -17.42 -16.64
N SER A 3 15.42 -16.33 -17.35
CA SER A 3 15.14 -14.98 -16.91
C SER A 3 13.64 -14.74 -17.07
N GLY A 4 12.87 -14.98 -16.00
CA GLY A 4 11.45 -14.65 -15.92
C GLY A 4 11.21 -13.16 -16.06
N THR A 5 11.09 -12.67 -17.30
CA THR A 5 10.83 -11.28 -17.65
C THR A 5 9.34 -10.98 -17.67
N TYR A 6 8.67 -11.03 -16.52
CA TYR A 6 7.43 -10.28 -16.26
C TYR A 6 7.34 -9.98 -14.77
N ALA A 7 8.03 -8.93 -14.31
CA ALA A 7 7.77 -8.38 -12.99
C ALA A 7 6.37 -7.74 -13.02
N GLY A 8 5.40 -8.38 -12.36
CA GLY A 8 4.05 -7.87 -12.25
C GLY A 8 4.04 -6.64 -11.33
N GLY A 9 3.84 -5.46 -11.91
CA GLY A 9 3.40 -4.28 -11.17
C GLY A 9 1.92 -4.36 -10.78
N GLY A 10 1.48 -3.46 -9.92
CA GLY A 10 0.11 -3.35 -9.46
C GLY A 10 0.00 -3.00 -7.98
N THR A 11 -1.04 -2.24 -7.66
CA THR A 11 -1.41 -1.89 -6.28
C THR A 11 -2.83 -2.34 -6.01
N ALA A 12 -3.15 -2.54 -4.74
CA ALA A 12 -4.50 -2.81 -4.29
C ALA A 12 -4.77 -2.08 -2.96
N LEU A 13 -6.04 -1.79 -2.71
CA LEU A 13 -6.53 -1.27 -1.44
C LEU A 13 -7.66 -2.18 -0.95
N LEU A 14 -7.49 -2.72 0.25
CA LEU A 14 -8.56 -3.41 0.97
C LEU A 14 -9.13 -2.45 2.01
N VAL A 15 -10.43 -2.16 1.92
CA VAL A 15 -11.08 -1.16 2.77
C VAL A 15 -12.14 -1.85 3.63
N ARG A 16 -12.12 -1.55 4.93
CA ARG A 16 -13.16 -2.02 5.86
C ARG A 16 -14.52 -1.47 5.43
N SER A 17 -15.52 -2.34 5.31
CA SER A 17 -16.87 -2.01 4.81
C SER A 17 -17.59 -0.90 5.59
N SER A 18 -17.28 -0.72 6.88
CA SER A 18 -17.83 0.36 7.72
C SER A 18 -17.38 1.74 7.27
N LEU A 19 -16.28 1.85 6.52
CA LEU A 19 -15.76 3.13 6.04
C LEU A 19 -16.42 3.46 4.70
N PRO A 20 -17.27 4.50 4.61
CA PRO A 20 -17.77 4.98 3.33
C PRO A 20 -16.59 5.48 2.49
N HIS A 21 -16.50 4.98 1.26
CA HIS A 21 -15.42 5.34 0.36
C HIS A 21 -15.87 5.21 -1.09
N HIS A 22 -15.15 5.90 -1.98
CA HIS A 22 -15.27 5.72 -3.42
C HIS A 22 -13.90 5.74 -4.06
N VAL A 23 -13.74 5.03 -5.18
CA VAL A 23 -12.48 5.01 -5.92
C VAL A 23 -12.21 6.40 -6.49
N THR A 24 -10.96 6.85 -6.37
CA THR A 24 -10.50 8.12 -6.93
C THR A 24 -9.43 7.82 -7.99
N PRO A 25 -9.59 8.30 -9.24
CA PRO A 25 -8.58 8.12 -10.26
C PRO A 25 -7.27 8.83 -9.88
N LEU A 26 -6.15 8.15 -10.11
CA LEU A 26 -4.81 8.75 -10.10
C LEU A 26 -4.33 8.90 -11.54
N GLN A 27 -3.69 10.03 -11.82
CA GLN A 27 -3.06 10.30 -13.11
C GLN A 27 -1.56 10.34 -12.89
N THR A 28 -0.93 9.19 -12.81
CA THR A 28 0.51 9.04 -12.62
C THR A 28 1.13 8.20 -13.74
N THR A 29 2.39 8.48 -14.08
CA THR A 29 3.12 7.85 -15.19
C THR A 29 4.15 6.84 -14.69
N ALA A 30 5.01 7.25 -13.77
CA ALA A 30 6.08 6.42 -13.20
C ALA A 30 5.64 5.71 -11.92
N ILE A 31 4.66 6.28 -11.20
CA ILE A 31 4.01 5.67 -10.06
C ILE A 31 2.78 4.89 -10.51
N GLU A 32 2.71 3.62 -10.14
CA GLU A 32 1.48 2.83 -10.23
C GLU A 32 0.69 3.04 -8.94
N GLY A 33 -0.63 3.26 -9.02
CA GLY A 33 -1.40 3.56 -7.82
C GLY A 33 -2.88 3.25 -7.92
N THR A 34 -3.45 2.90 -6.78
CA THR A 34 -4.89 2.74 -6.55
C THR A 34 -5.25 3.69 -5.43
N SER A 35 -6.29 4.50 -5.60
CA SER A 35 -6.72 5.41 -4.54
C SER A 35 -8.20 5.40 -4.29
N ILE A 36 -8.54 5.74 -3.06
CA ILE A 36 -9.91 5.95 -2.60
C ILE A 36 -10.00 7.31 -1.93
N THR A 37 -11.21 7.84 -1.85
CA THR A 37 -11.53 8.96 -0.99
C THR A 37 -12.49 8.50 0.10
N VAL A 38 -12.16 8.85 1.35
CA VAL A 38 -12.94 8.58 2.56
C VAL A 38 -13.52 9.89 3.07
N GLU A 39 -14.82 9.90 3.36
CA GLU A 39 -15.54 11.08 3.82
C GLU A 39 -15.44 11.27 5.34
N ARG A 40 -15.30 12.52 5.77
CA ARG A 40 -15.45 12.96 7.16
C ARG A 40 -16.85 13.52 7.42
N ARG A 41 -17.27 13.54 8.69
CA ARG A 41 -18.59 14.00 9.11
C ARG A 41 -18.88 15.45 8.71
N ASN A 42 -17.84 16.28 8.63
CA ASN A 42 -17.93 17.69 8.24
C ASN A 42 -17.84 17.93 6.72
N LYS A 43 -18.09 16.91 5.88
CA LYS A 43 -17.95 16.95 4.41
C LYS A 43 -16.52 17.23 3.91
N ALA A 44 -15.51 17.24 4.78
CA ALA A 44 -14.13 17.14 4.34
C ALA A 44 -13.84 15.69 3.94
N SER A 45 -12.81 15.47 3.14
CA SER A 45 -12.46 14.14 2.67
C SER A 45 -10.95 13.91 2.71
N ILE A 46 -10.57 12.64 2.75
CA ILE A 46 -9.18 12.20 2.77
C ILE A 46 -8.98 11.27 1.58
N THR A 47 -8.03 11.61 0.72
CA THR A 47 -7.59 10.69 -0.33
C THR A 47 -6.50 9.78 0.22
N ILE A 48 -6.69 8.47 0.09
CA ILE A 48 -5.71 7.46 0.45
C ILE A 48 -5.28 6.73 -0.82
N ALA A 49 -4.00 6.79 -1.15
CA ALA A 49 -3.40 6.15 -2.30
C ALA A 49 -2.43 5.06 -1.86
N SER A 50 -2.66 3.83 -2.32
CA SER A 50 -1.66 2.77 -2.33
C SER A 50 -0.82 2.92 -3.59
N VAL A 51 0.50 3.01 -3.45
CA VAL A 51 1.42 3.28 -4.56
C VAL A 51 2.57 2.30 -4.62
N TYR A 52 2.98 2.00 -5.85
CA TYR A 52 4.21 1.29 -6.15
C TYR A 52 4.98 2.10 -7.20
N LYS A 53 6.21 2.45 -6.89
CA LYS A 53 7.11 3.11 -7.82
C LYS A 53 8.24 2.14 -8.15
N SER A 54 8.29 1.68 -9.40
CA SER A 54 9.32 0.74 -9.84
C SER A 54 10.72 1.32 -9.65
N PRO A 55 11.72 0.55 -9.15
CA PRO A 55 13.09 1.05 -9.01
C PRO A 55 13.72 1.48 -10.35
N SER A 56 13.27 0.89 -11.47
CA SER A 56 13.82 1.14 -12.81
C SER A 56 13.29 2.41 -13.49
N LYS A 57 12.13 2.93 -13.07
CA LYS A 57 11.57 4.17 -13.63
C LYS A 57 12.06 5.37 -12.80
N PRO A 58 12.39 6.52 -13.41
CA PRO A 58 12.68 7.73 -12.64
C PRO A 58 11.40 8.23 -11.95
N LEU A 59 11.51 8.77 -10.74
CA LEU A 59 10.41 9.50 -10.11
C LEU A 59 10.22 10.85 -10.79
N GLU A 60 9.01 11.12 -11.28
CA GLU A 60 8.67 12.40 -11.90
C GLU A 60 8.00 13.36 -10.90
N LYS A 61 8.33 14.65 -10.99
CA LYS A 61 7.69 15.68 -10.15
C LYS A 61 6.19 15.83 -10.48
N SER A 62 5.81 15.60 -11.74
CA SER A 62 4.43 15.57 -12.21
C SER A 62 3.59 14.53 -11.46
N ASP A 63 4.13 13.34 -11.19
CA ASP A 63 3.44 12.32 -10.41
C ASP A 63 3.13 12.80 -8.99
N LEU A 64 4.11 13.44 -8.33
CA LEU A 64 3.91 14.02 -7.01
C LEU A 64 2.88 15.17 -7.05
N GLN A 65 2.90 16.00 -8.08
CA GLN A 65 1.88 17.04 -8.29
C GLN A 65 0.49 16.43 -8.45
N ASN A 66 0.35 15.38 -9.26
CA ASN A 66 -0.90 14.71 -9.51
C ASN A 66 -1.42 13.95 -8.29
N LEU A 67 -0.54 13.56 -7.36
CA LEU A 67 -0.92 13.01 -6.06
C LEU A 67 -1.39 14.10 -5.07
N PHE A 68 -0.75 15.28 -5.02
CA PHE A 68 -0.91 16.23 -3.90
C PHE A 68 -1.50 17.62 -4.21
N ALA A 69 -1.37 18.16 -5.42
CA ALA A 69 -1.56 19.60 -5.67
C ALA A 69 -2.98 20.10 -5.32
N ASN A 70 -4.01 19.36 -5.73
CA ASN A 70 -5.42 19.80 -5.64
C ASN A 70 -6.20 19.13 -4.50
N ARG A 71 -5.50 18.57 -3.52
CA ARG A 71 -6.09 17.85 -2.39
C ARG A 71 -5.63 18.46 -1.09
N ARG A 72 -6.53 18.54 -0.11
CA ARG A 72 -6.23 19.11 1.21
C ARG A 72 -5.56 18.06 2.10
N ASP A 73 -6.24 16.93 2.28
CA ASP A 73 -5.79 15.84 3.15
C ASP A 73 -5.51 14.60 2.28
N VAL A 74 -4.25 14.15 2.27
CA VAL A 74 -3.80 13.04 1.41
C VAL A 74 -2.85 12.15 2.18
N LEU A 75 -3.00 10.84 1.99
CA LEU A 75 -2.04 9.81 2.39
C LEU A 75 -1.60 9.04 1.16
N VAL A 76 -0.32 9.11 0.82
CA VAL A 76 0.31 8.27 -0.19
C VAL A 76 1.17 7.24 0.54
N ILE A 77 0.85 5.96 0.40
CA ILE A 77 1.45 4.88 1.18
C ILE A 77 1.89 3.77 0.23
N GLY A 78 3.11 3.27 0.40
CA GLY A 78 3.56 2.06 -0.28
C GLY A 78 5.05 2.07 -0.60
N ASP A 79 5.44 1.18 -1.50
CA ASP A 79 6.84 1.04 -1.92
C ASP A 79 7.19 2.10 -2.96
N LEU A 80 7.88 3.14 -2.51
CA LEU A 80 8.36 4.21 -3.39
C LEU A 80 9.74 3.91 -3.99
N ASN A 81 10.40 2.81 -3.61
CA ASN A 81 11.79 2.50 -3.97
C ASN A 81 12.76 3.70 -3.77
N ALA A 82 12.49 4.51 -2.75
CA ALA A 82 13.11 5.81 -2.52
C ALA A 82 13.91 5.77 -1.21
N LYS A 83 15.24 5.97 -1.28
CA LYS A 83 16.17 5.84 -0.14
C LYS A 83 16.80 7.19 0.20
N HIS A 84 16.52 7.76 1.37
CA HIS A 84 17.08 9.04 1.83
C HIS A 84 17.72 8.88 3.19
N HIS A 85 18.77 9.66 3.46
CA HIS A 85 19.49 9.59 4.74
C HIS A 85 18.60 9.87 5.96
N THR A 86 17.53 10.66 5.80
CA THR A 86 16.59 10.99 6.91
C THR A 86 15.85 9.77 7.46
N TRP A 87 15.55 8.78 6.62
CA TRP A 87 14.83 7.56 7.04
C TRP A 87 15.56 6.26 6.71
N ASN A 88 16.58 6.29 5.87
CA ASN A 88 17.39 5.15 5.51
C ASN A 88 18.87 5.54 5.66
N PRO A 89 19.45 5.36 6.86
CA PRO A 89 20.80 5.85 7.18
C PRO A 89 21.89 5.24 6.28
N ASN A 90 21.60 4.09 5.68
CA ASN A 90 22.56 3.33 4.87
C ASN A 90 22.55 3.68 3.37
N GLY A 91 21.84 4.73 2.94
CA GLY A 91 21.98 5.23 1.57
C GLY A 91 21.01 6.32 1.12
N GLY A 92 21.46 7.12 0.15
CA GLY A 92 20.68 8.09 -0.61
C GLY A 92 20.59 7.70 -2.10
N ASN A 93 19.48 8.01 -2.79
CA ASN A 93 19.41 7.96 -4.26
C ASN A 93 18.76 9.22 -4.84
N ARG A 94 19.08 9.56 -6.10
CA ARG A 94 18.59 10.78 -6.78
C ARG A 94 17.05 10.89 -6.80
N GLN A 95 16.36 9.76 -6.86
CA GLN A 95 14.90 9.70 -6.88
C GLN A 95 14.31 10.20 -5.57
N VAL A 96 15.00 9.92 -4.47
CA VAL A 96 14.60 10.38 -3.16
C VAL A 96 14.74 11.88 -3.00
N THR A 97 15.76 12.49 -3.60
CA THR A 97 15.97 13.93 -3.50
C THR A 97 14.76 14.65 -4.09
N ILE A 98 14.18 14.13 -5.17
CA ILE A 98 12.96 14.68 -5.77
C ILE A 98 11.78 14.57 -4.79
N ALA A 99 11.53 13.40 -4.21
CA ALA A 99 10.43 13.20 -3.26
C ALA A 99 10.59 14.05 -1.99
N TYR A 100 11.81 14.11 -1.45
CA TYR A 100 12.15 14.86 -0.24
C TYR A 100 12.04 16.37 -0.48
N GLU A 101 12.66 16.89 -1.53
CA GLU A 101 12.58 18.32 -1.87
C GLU A 101 11.14 18.73 -2.22
N TYR A 102 10.41 17.88 -2.94
CA TYR A 102 8.98 18.15 -3.20
C TYR A 102 8.19 18.20 -1.89
N SER A 103 8.42 17.24 -0.98
CA SER A 103 7.75 17.19 0.31
C SER A 103 8.03 18.44 1.14
N LYS A 104 9.30 18.82 1.26
CA LYS A 104 9.74 20.03 1.95
C LYS A 104 9.11 21.29 1.36
N ASN A 105 9.08 21.43 0.04
CA ASN A 105 8.57 22.62 -0.64
C ASN A 105 7.04 22.72 -0.65
N ASN A 106 6.32 21.64 -0.35
CA ASN A 106 4.86 21.59 -0.38
C ASN A 106 4.23 21.28 0.99
N ASN A 107 4.99 21.43 2.08
CA ASN A 107 4.57 21.14 3.46
C ASN A 107 3.98 19.72 3.61
N LEU A 108 4.63 18.74 2.98
CA LEU A 108 4.29 17.32 3.13
C LEU A 108 5.16 16.70 4.22
N LYS A 109 4.59 15.76 4.96
CA LYS A 109 5.30 15.00 5.98
C LYS A 109 5.65 13.61 5.46
N ILE A 110 6.89 13.21 5.64
CA ILE A 110 7.35 11.85 5.35
C ILE A 110 7.36 11.06 6.65
N CYS A 111 6.62 9.95 6.68
CA CYS A 111 6.53 9.02 7.79
C CYS A 111 7.11 7.68 7.34
N ALA A 112 8.18 7.24 7.99
CA ALA A 112 8.87 6.00 7.69
C ALA A 112 9.15 5.25 9.00
N PRO A 113 9.09 3.91 9.00
CA PRO A 113 9.44 3.12 10.17
C PRO A 113 10.93 3.27 10.50
N ASN A 114 11.30 2.98 11.74
CA ASN A 114 12.69 2.99 12.20
C ASN A 114 13.44 1.68 11.90
N GLN A 115 12.75 0.67 11.38
CA GLN A 115 13.28 -0.64 11.03
C GLN A 115 13.17 -0.89 9.51
N PRO A 116 14.09 -1.68 8.91
CA PRO A 116 14.05 -1.98 7.49
C PRO A 116 12.74 -2.63 7.04
N THR A 117 12.17 -2.08 5.97
CA THR A 117 10.95 -2.60 5.34
C THR A 117 11.27 -3.64 4.27
N ARG A 118 12.48 -3.61 3.72
CA ARG A 118 13.00 -4.67 2.85
C ARG A 118 14.27 -5.27 3.43
N VAL A 119 14.24 -6.58 3.67
CA VAL A 119 15.33 -7.38 4.24
C VAL A 119 15.69 -8.48 3.26
N THR A 120 16.91 -8.46 2.73
CA THR A 120 17.35 -9.42 1.72
C THR A 120 18.84 -9.74 1.86
N HIS A 121 19.24 -10.96 1.53
CA HIS A 121 20.64 -11.36 1.49
C HIS A 121 21.39 -10.80 0.27
N ARG A 122 20.67 -10.24 -0.72
CA ARG A 122 21.28 -9.80 -2.01
C ARG A 122 21.75 -8.36 -2.00
N THR A 123 21.11 -7.50 -1.22
CA THR A 123 21.39 -6.06 -1.18
C THR A 123 21.27 -5.54 0.25
N LYS A 124 21.79 -4.34 0.53
CA LYS A 124 21.60 -3.72 1.85
C LYS A 124 20.10 -3.57 2.17
N ASN A 125 19.76 -3.90 3.40
CA ASN A 125 18.45 -3.63 3.99
C ASN A 125 18.08 -2.17 3.78
N ALA A 126 16.79 -1.91 3.50
CA ALA A 126 16.34 -0.58 3.15
C ALA A 126 14.96 -0.28 3.73
N ILE A 127 14.71 1.00 3.94
CA ILE A 127 13.40 1.55 4.29
C ILE A 127 12.89 2.24 3.02
N ILE A 128 11.99 1.56 2.31
CA ILE A 128 11.45 1.99 1.00
C ILE A 128 9.92 2.00 0.97
N ASP A 129 9.29 1.34 1.94
CA ASP A 129 7.86 1.37 2.19
C ASP A 129 7.56 2.51 3.18
N ILE A 130 7.09 3.64 2.67
CA ILE A 130 6.90 4.87 3.45
C ILE A 130 5.52 5.48 3.20
N CYS A 131 5.14 6.40 4.07
CA CYS A 131 3.96 7.23 3.91
C CYS A 131 4.40 8.69 3.67
N ILE A 132 3.80 9.35 2.68
CA ILE A 132 3.89 10.80 2.48
C ILE A 132 2.49 11.38 2.70
N SER A 133 2.36 12.30 3.65
CA SER A 133 1.07 12.90 4.01
C SER A 133 1.00 14.40 3.74
N LYS A 134 -0.20 14.87 3.43
CA LYS A 134 -0.58 16.29 3.36
C LYS A 134 -1.76 16.52 4.29
N GLY A 135 -1.71 17.56 5.12
CA GLY A 135 -2.81 17.92 6.02
C GLY A 135 -3.11 16.92 7.15
N ILE A 136 -2.29 15.88 7.32
CA ILE A 136 -2.45 14.83 8.33
C ILE A 136 -1.09 14.57 9.00
N ASP A 137 -1.00 14.90 10.29
CA ASP A 137 0.27 14.91 11.01
C ASP A 137 0.42 13.78 12.04
N ARG A 138 -0.69 13.24 12.55
CA ARG A 138 -0.68 12.20 13.59
C ARG A 138 -0.57 10.81 12.97
N ILE A 139 0.63 10.48 12.52
CA ILE A 139 0.96 9.20 11.87
C ILE A 139 2.12 8.56 12.61
N THR A 140 1.96 7.31 13.02
CA THR A 140 3.06 6.44 13.47
C THR A 140 3.24 5.28 12.50
N SER A 141 4.43 4.70 12.47
CA SER A 141 4.78 3.61 11.56
C SER A 141 5.70 2.59 12.21
N GLU A 142 5.41 1.32 11.99
CA GLU A 142 6.19 0.19 12.48
C GLU A 142 6.40 -0.82 11.35
N SER A 143 7.63 -1.28 11.15
CA SER A 143 7.89 -2.43 10.28
C SER A 143 7.77 -3.70 11.10
N ILE A 144 6.96 -4.65 10.64
CA ILE A 144 6.67 -5.90 11.32
C ILE A 144 7.53 -6.99 10.69
N PRO A 145 8.51 -7.58 11.41
CA PRO A 145 9.35 -8.64 10.88
C PRO A 145 8.51 -9.89 10.60
N ALA A 146 8.10 -10.08 9.35
CA ALA A 146 7.34 -11.25 8.92
C ALA A 146 8.22 -12.07 7.97
N LEU A 147 8.47 -13.33 8.30
CA LEU A 147 9.38 -14.21 7.55
C LEU A 147 8.76 -14.80 6.27
N SER A 148 7.80 -14.09 5.65
CA SER A 148 7.02 -14.57 4.51
C SER A 148 7.43 -13.95 3.16
N SER A 149 8.25 -12.90 3.15
CA SER A 149 8.71 -12.17 1.96
C SER A 149 10.04 -11.45 2.24
N ASP A 150 10.69 -10.92 1.21
CA ASP A 150 11.80 -9.97 1.38
C ASP A 150 11.32 -8.58 1.80
N HIS A 151 10.02 -8.29 1.70
CA HIS A 151 9.38 -7.12 2.31
C HIS A 151 8.67 -7.49 3.62
N ASN A 152 9.00 -6.75 4.68
CA ASN A 152 8.26 -6.74 5.94
C ASN A 152 6.99 -5.89 5.78
N PRO A 153 5.82 -6.36 6.23
CA PRO A 153 4.65 -5.52 6.37
C PRO A 153 4.95 -4.26 7.18
N VAL A 154 4.31 -3.14 6.82
CA VAL A 154 4.42 -1.89 7.57
C VAL A 154 3.04 -1.48 8.07
N LEU A 155 2.93 -1.30 9.39
CA LEU A 155 1.73 -0.80 10.03
C LEU A 155 1.84 0.71 10.16
N PHE A 156 1.02 1.44 9.42
CA PHE A 156 0.80 2.87 9.61
C PHE A 156 -0.45 3.08 10.46
N THR A 157 -0.29 3.74 11.61
CA THR A 157 -1.42 4.12 12.47
C THR A 157 -1.66 5.61 12.30
N ILE A 158 -2.82 5.97 11.75
CA ILE A 158 -3.20 7.36 11.50
C ILE A 158 -4.34 7.73 12.43
N ASP A 159 -4.13 8.76 13.25
CA ASP A 159 -5.16 9.32 14.11
C ASP A 159 -5.90 10.45 13.36
N ILE A 160 -7.18 10.19 13.08
CA ILE A 160 -8.03 11.03 12.23
C ILE A 160 -9.33 11.32 12.96
N ASP A 161 -9.63 12.60 13.12
CA ASP A 161 -10.89 13.05 13.67
C ASP A 161 -12.04 12.88 12.66
N ASP A 162 -13.23 12.67 13.19
CA ASP A 162 -14.49 12.79 12.44
C ASP A 162 -14.62 11.92 11.18
N ILE A 163 -13.98 10.75 11.14
CA ILE A 163 -14.24 9.75 10.09
C ILE A 163 -15.71 9.32 10.13
N GLN A 164 -16.39 9.38 8.98
CA GLN A 164 -17.72 8.79 8.86
C GLN A 164 -17.63 7.27 8.97
N LYS A 165 -18.51 6.68 9.78
CA LYS A 165 -18.65 5.23 9.90
C LYS A 165 -20.12 4.90 9.64
N ARG A 166 -20.36 3.90 8.81
CA ARG A 166 -21.68 3.28 8.69
C ARG A 166 -21.83 2.22 9.77
N ASN A 167 -23.02 2.15 10.35
CA ASN A 167 -23.45 0.95 11.04
C ASN A 167 -23.56 -0.15 9.99
N ILE A 168 -22.84 -1.23 10.21
CA ILE A 168 -22.99 -2.45 9.42
C ILE A 168 -23.81 -3.40 10.29
N ASP A 169 -24.77 -4.09 9.69
CA ASP A 169 -25.42 -5.23 10.34
C ASP A 169 -24.37 -6.27 10.75
N ALA A 170 -24.71 -7.08 11.76
CA ALA A 170 -23.83 -7.98 12.52
C ALA A 170 -22.54 -8.41 11.79
N LEU A 171 -21.39 -8.22 12.46
CA LEU A 171 -20.08 -8.66 11.97
C LEU A 171 -20.15 -10.15 11.62
N GLN A 172 -20.09 -10.46 10.33
CA GLN A 172 -19.84 -11.83 9.90
C GLN A 172 -18.38 -12.15 10.24
N PHE A 173 -18.19 -13.20 11.03
CA PHE A 173 -16.86 -13.66 11.38
C PHE A 173 -16.39 -14.67 10.34
N THR A 174 -15.20 -14.44 9.81
CA THR A 174 -14.53 -15.41 8.94
C THR A 174 -13.97 -16.54 9.79
N ASN A 175 -14.41 -17.77 9.56
CA ASN A 175 -13.75 -18.94 10.11
C ASN A 175 -12.39 -19.14 9.40
N TRP A 176 -11.33 -18.62 9.99
CA TRP A 176 -9.99 -18.64 9.41
C TRP A 176 -9.45 -20.05 9.20
N ASP A 177 -9.74 -21.01 10.09
CA ASP A 177 -9.29 -22.39 9.94
C ASP A 177 -9.95 -23.07 8.73
N LYS A 178 -11.26 -22.83 8.54
CA LYS A 178 -11.99 -23.30 7.37
C LYS A 178 -11.47 -22.63 6.10
N PHE A 179 -11.23 -21.32 6.14
CA PHE A 179 -10.67 -20.59 5.00
C PHE A 179 -9.28 -21.11 4.61
N GLN A 180 -8.39 -21.30 5.58
CA GLN A 180 -7.05 -21.82 5.34
C GLN A 180 -7.07 -23.27 4.83
N SER A 181 -7.92 -24.13 5.39
CA SER A 181 -8.06 -25.52 4.92
C SER A 181 -8.59 -25.58 3.49
N GLN A 182 -9.59 -24.75 3.14
CA GLN A 182 -10.07 -24.62 1.78
C GLN A 182 -9.00 -24.09 0.83
N LEU A 183 -8.27 -23.04 1.22
CA LEU A 183 -7.18 -22.49 0.41
C LEU A 183 -6.09 -23.53 0.12
N LYS A 184 -5.69 -24.32 1.12
CA LYS A 184 -4.72 -25.41 0.96
C LYS A 184 -5.22 -26.50 0.00
N HIS A 185 -6.52 -26.74 -0.05
CA HIS A 185 -7.14 -27.71 -0.95
C HIS A 185 -7.29 -27.17 -2.39
N LEU A 186 -7.60 -25.88 -2.52
CA LEU A 186 -7.93 -25.25 -3.79
C LEU A 186 -6.69 -24.72 -4.53
N LEU A 187 -5.61 -24.39 -3.82
CA LEU A 187 -4.36 -23.92 -4.41
C LEU A 187 -3.23 -24.91 -4.08
N PRO A 188 -2.48 -25.42 -5.09
CA PRO A 188 -1.27 -26.17 -4.83
C PRO A 188 -0.28 -25.29 -4.06
N GLY A 189 0.46 -25.86 -3.12
CA GLY A 189 1.47 -25.13 -2.35
C GLY A 189 2.45 -24.40 -3.28
N ASN A 190 2.43 -23.06 -3.22
CA ASN A 190 3.18 -22.18 -4.11
C ASN A 190 2.76 -22.30 -5.60
N PRO A 191 1.53 -21.89 -5.96
CA PRO A 191 1.10 -21.95 -7.36
C PRO A 191 1.97 -20.99 -8.16
N LYS A 192 2.61 -21.50 -9.22
CA LYS A 192 3.37 -20.64 -10.12
C LYS A 192 2.40 -19.83 -10.98
N ILE A 193 2.06 -18.63 -10.51
CA ILE A 193 1.10 -17.74 -11.17
C ILE A 193 1.80 -17.00 -12.32
N PHE A 194 1.83 -17.62 -13.50
CA PHE A 194 2.53 -17.06 -14.67
C PHE A 194 1.63 -16.33 -15.67
N THR A 195 0.31 -16.41 -15.52
CA THR A 195 -0.63 -15.80 -16.48
C THR A 195 -1.68 -14.94 -15.77
N THR A 196 -2.18 -13.92 -16.47
CA THR A 196 -3.28 -13.07 -16.00
C THR A 196 -4.54 -13.89 -15.69
N GLN A 197 -4.78 -14.95 -16.46
CA GLN A 197 -5.93 -15.83 -16.27
C GLN A 197 -5.80 -16.68 -14.99
N LEU A 198 -4.58 -17.12 -14.64
CA LEU A 198 -4.29 -17.76 -13.36
C LEU A 198 -4.41 -16.77 -12.18
N LYS A 199 -4.04 -15.50 -12.36
CA LYS A 199 -4.26 -14.44 -11.34
C LYS A 199 -5.75 -14.25 -11.08
N ILE A 200 -6.55 -14.09 -12.13
CA ILE A 200 -7.99 -13.91 -12.03
C ILE A 200 -8.68 -15.14 -11.42
N SER A 201 -8.31 -16.36 -11.85
CA SER A 201 -8.89 -17.58 -11.28
C SER A 201 -8.53 -17.74 -9.80
N THR A 202 -7.31 -17.38 -9.40
CA THR A 202 -6.88 -17.37 -7.99
C THR A 202 -7.68 -16.35 -7.17
N ILE A 203 -7.86 -15.13 -7.68
CA ILE A 203 -8.69 -14.09 -7.02
C ILE A 203 -10.14 -14.55 -6.88
N ASN A 204 -10.72 -15.12 -7.95
CA ASN A 204 -12.09 -15.63 -7.93
C ASN A 204 -12.24 -16.80 -6.93
N THR A 205 -11.24 -17.68 -6.84
CA THR A 205 -11.22 -18.80 -5.88
C THR A 205 -11.15 -18.29 -4.44
N ILE A 206 -10.34 -17.26 -4.18
CA ILE A 206 -10.29 -16.58 -2.86
C ILE A 206 -11.63 -15.92 -2.53
N GLN A 207 -12.27 -15.25 -3.49
CA GLN A 207 -13.59 -14.65 -3.30
C GLN A 207 -14.68 -15.69 -3.02
N GLN A 208 -14.67 -16.83 -3.73
CA GLN A 208 -15.62 -17.91 -3.51
C GLN A 208 -15.42 -18.61 -2.17
N SER A 209 -14.17 -18.90 -1.78
CA SER A 209 -13.89 -19.49 -0.47
C SER A 209 -14.33 -18.56 0.67
N ARG A 210 -14.14 -17.24 0.53
CA ARG A 210 -14.65 -16.25 1.50
C ARG A 210 -16.16 -16.40 1.76
N LEU A 211 -16.98 -16.52 0.71
CA LEU A 211 -18.44 -16.63 0.85
C LEU A 211 -18.88 -17.90 1.62
N GLN A 212 -18.03 -18.92 1.67
CA GLN A 212 -18.34 -20.21 2.33
C GLN A 212 -17.88 -20.29 3.80
N VAL A 213 -17.14 -19.29 4.27
CA VAL A 213 -16.54 -19.27 5.62
C VAL A 213 -17.06 -18.14 6.50
N GLU A 214 -17.89 -17.26 5.95
CA GLU A 214 -18.61 -16.24 6.70
C GLU A 214 -19.67 -16.93 7.60
N GLN A 215 -19.52 -16.80 8.92
CA GLN A 215 -20.47 -17.26 9.93
C GLN A 215 -21.23 -16.05 10.48
N LYS A 216 -22.53 -16.23 10.73
CA LYS A 216 -23.38 -15.23 11.41
C LYS A 216 -23.11 -15.19 12.91
#